data_AF-A0A4Q5QU57-F1
#
_entry.id   AF-A0A4Q5QU57-F1
#
_cell.length_a   1.000
_cell.length_b   1.000
_cell.length_c   1.000
_cell.angle_alpha   90.00
_cell.angle_beta   90.00
_cell.angle_gamma   90.00
#
_symmetry.space_group_name_H-M   'P 1'
#
loop_
_entity.id
_entity.type
_entity.pdbx_description
1 polymer ?
#
loop_
_entity_poly.entity_id
_entity_poly.type
_entity_poly.pdbx_seq_one_letter_code
_entity_poly.pdbx_strand_id
1 'polypeptide(L)'
;MIRKLLLCYLFSLSLTGATAQTFNNPILAGFYPDPSICRVGKDYYITNSTFAYFPGLPIFHSTDLVNWKQIGNAMDREEQLDQTNAGVSRGLFAPTIRYHKGTFYILCTLIDKKGNFI
;
A
#
# COMPACT_ATOMS: atom_id res chain seq x y z
N MET A 1 18.54 46.01 -49.07
CA MET A 1 19.38 45.16 -48.20
C MET A 1 18.78 45.03 -46.78
N ILE A 2 17.54 44.56 -46.58
CA ILE A 2 16.91 44.48 -45.24
C ILE A 2 16.02 43.21 -45.10
N ARG A 3 16.54 42.03 -45.46
CA ARG A 3 15.73 40.78 -45.44
C ARG A 3 16.48 39.54 -44.93
N LYS A 4 17.35 39.68 -43.93
CA LYS A 4 18.09 38.53 -43.36
C LYS A 4 18.28 38.52 -41.84
N LEU A 5 17.55 39.31 -41.06
CA LEU A 5 17.85 39.47 -39.62
C LEU A 5 16.73 39.06 -38.64
N LEU A 6 15.86 38.11 -38.99
CA LEU A 6 14.74 37.76 -38.11
C LEU A 6 14.37 36.27 -38.11
N LEU A 7 15.36 35.38 -38.07
CA LEU A 7 15.10 33.93 -38.03
C LEU A 7 15.98 33.17 -37.03
N CYS A 8 16.29 33.77 -35.87
CA CYS A 8 17.08 33.08 -34.82
C CYS A 8 16.44 33.12 -33.42
N TYR A 9 15.25 33.65 -33.24
CA TYR A 9 14.54 33.59 -31.96
C TYR A 9 13.23 32.86 -32.17
N LEU A 10 13.15 31.59 -31.77
CA LEU A 10 11.97 30.85 -31.32
C LEU A 10 12.28 29.35 -31.32
N PHE A 11 13.34 28.95 -30.61
CA PHE A 11 13.43 27.60 -30.08
C PHE A 11 13.53 27.74 -28.57
N SER A 12 12.43 28.16 -27.94
CA SER A 12 12.30 28.10 -26.49
C SER A 12 12.27 26.63 -26.09
N LEU A 13 13.43 26.16 -25.63
CA LEU A 13 13.63 24.87 -25.01
C LEU A 13 12.63 24.77 -23.85
N SER A 14 11.55 24.01 -24.06
CA SER A 14 10.62 23.68 -22.98
C SER A 14 11.33 22.68 -22.09
N LEU A 15 12.05 23.15 -21.06
CA LEU A 15 12.48 22.30 -19.96
C LEU A 15 11.21 21.84 -19.24
N THR A 16 10.61 20.75 -19.69
CA THR A 16 9.71 19.96 -18.85
C THR A 16 10.59 19.17 -17.88
N GLY A 17 11.19 19.88 -16.91
CA GLY A 17 11.79 19.23 -15.75
C GLY A 17 10.66 18.58 -14.97
N ALA A 18 10.65 17.25 -14.87
CA ALA A 18 9.74 16.56 -13.98
C ALA A 18 10.07 17.03 -12.55
N THR A 19 9.20 17.85 -11.96
CA THR A 19 9.31 18.21 -10.56
C THR A 19 9.13 16.93 -9.76
N ALA A 20 10.13 16.53 -8.98
CA ALA A 20 9.98 15.40 -8.07
C ALA A 20 8.80 15.72 -7.13
N GLN A 21 7.80 14.83 -7.10
CA GLN A 21 6.68 14.97 -6.20
C GLN A 21 7.20 14.83 -4.76
N THR A 22 7.05 15.88 -3.97
CA THR A 22 7.36 15.83 -2.54
C THR A 22 6.19 15.22 -1.79
N PHE A 23 6.48 14.48 -0.72
CA PHE A 23 5.48 13.89 0.16
C PHE A 23 5.99 13.87 1.60
N ASN A 24 5.07 13.69 2.55
CA ASN A 24 5.39 13.62 3.97
C ASN A 24 5.33 12.17 4.46
N ASN A 25 6.33 11.79 5.26
CA ASN A 25 6.31 10.54 6.00
C ASN A 25 5.79 10.75 7.43
N PRO A 26 5.16 9.72 8.02
CA PRO A 26 4.83 8.42 7.41
C PRO A 26 3.62 8.49 6.46
N ILE A 27 3.66 7.73 5.35
CA ILE A 27 2.53 7.61 4.41
C ILE A 27 1.30 6.92 5.03
N LEU A 28 1.49 6.15 6.09
CA LEU A 28 0.45 5.59 6.96
C LEU A 28 0.84 5.87 8.42
N ALA A 29 0.22 6.88 9.05
CA ALA A 29 0.51 7.25 10.43
C ALA A 29 -0.33 6.45 11.43
N GLY A 30 0.24 6.14 12.60
CA GLY A 30 -0.43 5.38 13.67
C GLY A 30 0.02 3.92 13.72
N PHE A 31 -0.91 3.02 14.05
CA PHE A 31 -0.64 1.59 14.22
C PHE A 31 -0.73 0.83 12.88
N TYR A 32 0.28 1.03 12.03
CA TYR A 32 0.40 0.32 10.74
C TYR A 32 1.79 -0.34 10.57
N PRO A 33 2.12 -1.34 11.40
CA PRO A 33 3.38 -2.07 11.32
C PRO A 33 3.43 -3.07 10.16
N ASP A 34 4.63 -3.54 9.84
CA ASP A 34 4.90 -4.61 8.87
C ASP A 34 4.19 -4.45 7.51
N PRO A 35 4.38 -3.31 6.80
CA PRO A 35 3.71 -3.08 5.53
C PRO A 35 4.17 -4.10 4.47
N SER A 36 3.21 -4.81 3.88
CA SER A 36 3.41 -5.58 2.66
C SER A 36 2.62 -4.94 1.51
N ILE A 37 3.28 -4.74 0.38
CA ILE A 37 2.72 -4.06 -0.80
C ILE A 37 2.70 -4.97 -2.02
N CYS A 38 1.67 -4.83 -2.86
CA CYS A 38 1.67 -5.33 -4.24
C CYS A 38 1.01 -4.33 -5.20
N ARG A 39 1.22 -4.52 -6.51
CA ARG A 39 0.69 -3.66 -7.58
C ARG A 39 -0.12 -4.47 -8.57
N VAL A 40 -1.25 -3.92 -9.02
CA VAL A 40 -2.09 -4.45 -10.11
C VAL A 40 -2.40 -3.32 -11.09
N GLY A 41 -1.80 -3.35 -12.28
CA GLY A 41 -1.98 -2.26 -13.26
C GLY A 41 -1.46 -0.92 -12.73
N LYS A 42 -2.36 0.03 -12.45
CA LYS A 42 -2.02 1.35 -11.88
C LYS A 42 -2.26 1.43 -10.36
N ASP A 43 -2.82 0.37 -9.79
CA ASP A 43 -3.32 0.33 -8.42
C ASP A 43 -2.30 -0.36 -7.51
N TYR A 44 -2.10 0.19 -6.32
CA TYR A 44 -1.23 -0.33 -5.28
C TYR A 44 -2.06 -0.72 -4.06
N TYR A 45 -1.67 -1.80 -3.42
CA TYR A 45 -2.36 -2.34 -2.25
C TYR A 45 -1.36 -2.60 -1.13
N ILE A 46 -1.62 -2.07 0.07
CA ILE A 46 -0.85 -2.34 1.28
C ILE A 46 -1.71 -3.10 2.29
N THR A 47 -1.11 -4.04 3.01
CA THR A 47 -1.67 -4.60 4.24
C THR A 47 -0.63 -4.63 5.35
N ASN A 48 -1.10 -4.62 6.60
CA ASN A 48 -0.30 -4.45 7.81
C ASN A 48 -0.69 -5.50 8.87
N SER A 49 0.21 -5.78 9.80
CA SER A 49 -0.12 -6.61 10.96
C SER A 49 -1.10 -5.88 11.89
N THR A 50 -1.95 -6.66 12.57
CA THR A 50 -3.02 -6.15 13.46
C THR A 50 -3.00 -6.78 14.83
N PHE A 51 -2.15 -7.78 15.05
CA PHE A 51 -2.04 -8.48 16.33
C PHE A 51 -3.43 -8.96 16.79
N ALA A 52 -3.87 -8.59 17.99
CA ALA A 52 -5.14 -9.03 18.58
C ALA A 52 -6.32 -8.10 18.29
N TYR A 53 -6.19 -7.21 17.29
CA TYR A 53 -7.26 -6.32 16.89
C TYR A 53 -8.09 -6.94 15.76
N PHE A 54 -9.41 -6.79 15.86
CA PHE A 54 -10.40 -7.22 14.87
C PHE A 54 -11.28 -6.01 14.47
N PRO A 55 -11.62 -5.83 13.18
CA PRO A 55 -11.24 -6.65 12.02
C PRO A 55 -9.73 -6.60 11.72
N GLY A 56 -9.20 -7.71 11.20
CA GLY A 56 -7.76 -7.94 11.03
C GLY A 56 -7.26 -7.74 9.60
N LEU A 57 -5.96 -7.41 9.48
CA LEU A 57 -5.24 -7.18 8.21
C LEU A 57 -5.91 -6.09 7.34
N PRO A 58 -5.78 -4.80 7.70
CA PRO A 58 -6.36 -3.72 6.92
C PRO A 58 -5.79 -3.72 5.51
N ILE A 59 -6.61 -3.33 4.54
CA ILE A 59 -6.21 -3.22 3.14
C ILE A 59 -6.32 -1.75 2.74
N PHE A 60 -5.20 -1.17 2.35
CA PHE A 60 -5.11 0.19 1.82
C PHE A 60 -4.92 0.15 0.31
N HIS A 61 -5.53 1.11 -0.38
CA HIS A 61 -5.37 1.31 -1.82
C HIS A 61 -4.80 2.70 -2.12
N SER A 62 -3.96 2.77 -3.15
CA SER A 62 -3.41 4.01 -3.70
C SER A 62 -3.17 3.87 -5.20
N THR A 63 -3.06 5.00 -5.90
CA THR A 63 -2.61 5.07 -7.30
C THR A 63 -1.31 5.88 -7.47
N ASP A 64 -0.84 6.53 -6.40
CA ASP A 64 0.30 7.46 -6.43
C ASP A 64 1.37 7.15 -5.36
N LEU A 65 1.19 6.07 -4.58
CA LEU A 65 2.06 5.64 -3.47
C LEU A 65 2.12 6.61 -2.27
N VAL A 66 1.41 7.74 -2.32
CA VAL A 66 1.45 8.80 -1.31
C VAL A 66 0.13 8.87 -0.55
N ASN A 67 -0.98 8.92 -1.29
CA ASN A 67 -2.31 9.04 -0.72
C ASN A 67 -2.94 7.65 -0.65
N TRP A 68 -3.21 7.18 0.57
CA TRP A 68 -3.74 5.85 0.83
C TRP A 68 -5.11 5.92 1.47
N LYS A 69 -6.05 5.11 0.96
CA LYS A 69 -7.38 4.94 1.54
C LYS A 69 -7.53 3.51 2.04
N GLN A 70 -7.96 3.33 3.29
CA GLN A 70 -8.38 2.01 3.76
C GLN A 70 -9.67 1.61 3.03
N ILE A 71 -9.63 0.49 2.32
CA ILE A 71 -10.77 -0.02 1.54
C ILE A 71 -11.47 -1.21 2.21
N GLY A 72 -10.88 -1.75 3.29
CA GLY A 72 -11.45 -2.84 4.07
C GLY A 72 -10.41 -3.52 4.96
N ASN A 73 -10.73 -4.73 5.38
CA ASN A 73 -9.86 -5.64 6.13
C ASN A 73 -9.99 -7.04 5.53
N ALA A 74 -8.91 -7.82 5.46
CA ALA A 74 -8.98 -9.16 4.87
C ALA A 74 -9.70 -10.18 5.78
N MET A 75 -9.66 -9.94 7.09
CA MET A 75 -10.27 -10.78 8.12
C MET A 75 -11.34 -9.97 8.84
N ASP A 76 -12.53 -9.90 8.25
CA ASP A 76 -13.65 -9.09 8.71
C ASP A 76 -14.85 -9.91 9.20
N ARG A 77 -14.75 -11.25 9.19
CA ARG A 77 -15.76 -12.16 9.73
C ARG A 77 -15.20 -13.04 10.84
N GLU A 78 -16.01 -13.28 11.86
CA GLU A 78 -15.62 -14.01 13.07
C GLU A 78 -15.13 -15.43 12.77
N GLU A 79 -15.74 -16.12 11.79
CA GLU A 79 -15.35 -17.48 11.42
C GLU A 79 -13.94 -17.57 10.77
N GLN A 80 -13.43 -16.44 10.27
CA GLN A 80 -12.07 -16.38 9.70
C GLN A 80 -11.01 -16.32 10.80
N LEU A 81 -11.31 -15.67 11.93
CA LEU A 81 -10.33 -15.28 12.94
C LEU A 81 -10.79 -15.57 14.38
N ASP A 82 -10.29 -16.66 14.97
CA ASP A 82 -10.40 -16.88 16.41
C ASP A 82 -9.28 -16.14 17.16
N GLN A 83 -9.64 -15.04 17.82
CA GLN A 83 -8.77 -14.29 18.73
C GLN A 83 -9.17 -14.42 20.20
N THR A 84 -9.99 -15.41 20.53
CA THR A 84 -10.41 -15.66 21.91
C THR A 84 -9.18 -15.82 22.81
N ASN A 85 -9.09 -14.97 23.84
CA ASN A 85 -8.01 -14.88 24.80
C ASN A 85 -6.63 -14.53 24.23
N ALA A 86 -6.55 -13.91 23.05
CA ALA A 86 -5.28 -13.41 22.52
C ALA A 86 -4.74 -12.27 23.40
N GLY A 87 -3.46 -12.34 23.77
CA GLY A 87 -2.76 -11.19 24.38
C GLY A 87 -2.65 -10.04 23.38
N VAL A 88 -2.60 -8.80 23.85
CA VAL A 88 -2.65 -7.58 23.00
C VAL A 88 -1.63 -7.56 21.85
N SER A 89 -0.45 -8.17 22.04
CA SER A 89 0.61 -8.29 21.03
C SER A 89 0.75 -9.70 20.44
N ARG A 90 -0.30 -10.52 20.53
CA ARG A 90 -0.42 -11.86 19.91
C ARG A 90 -1.39 -11.77 18.73
N GLY A 91 -1.76 -12.89 18.10
CA GLY A 91 -2.67 -12.87 16.96
C GLY A 91 -1.94 -12.68 15.62
N LEU A 92 -2.40 -11.73 14.80
CA LEU A 92 -2.00 -11.56 13.40
C LEU A 92 -0.69 -10.77 13.24
N PHE A 93 0.39 -11.49 12.94
CA PHE A 93 1.74 -10.92 12.74
C PHE A 93 1.96 -10.48 11.28
N ALA A 94 3.19 -10.09 10.93
CA ALA A 94 3.58 -9.57 9.62
C ALA A 94 2.93 -10.34 8.46
N PRO A 95 2.06 -9.67 7.66
CA PRO A 95 1.45 -10.29 6.50
C PRO A 95 2.33 -10.17 5.24
N THR A 96 1.96 -10.90 4.20
CA THR A 96 2.47 -10.72 2.84
C THR A 96 1.34 -10.76 1.84
N ILE A 97 1.13 -9.67 1.09
CA ILE A 97 0.14 -9.60 0.01
C ILE A 97 0.79 -9.78 -1.36
N ARG A 98 0.25 -10.67 -2.19
CA ARG A 98 0.66 -10.86 -3.59
C ARG A 98 -0.55 -10.97 -4.49
N TYR A 99 -0.39 -10.52 -5.74
CA TYR A 99 -1.40 -10.69 -6.78
C TYR A 99 -0.88 -11.66 -7.84
N HIS A 100 -1.69 -12.63 -8.23
CA HIS A 100 -1.39 -13.54 -9.33
C HIS A 100 -2.68 -13.89 -10.07
N LYS A 101 -2.70 -13.64 -11.39
CA LYS A 101 -3.76 -14.06 -12.33
C LYS A 101 -5.20 -13.78 -11.87
N GLY A 102 -5.49 -12.56 -11.39
CA GLY A 102 -6.84 -12.18 -10.97
C GLY A 102 -7.12 -12.44 -9.49
N THR A 103 -6.20 -13.05 -8.76
CA THR A 103 -6.38 -13.42 -7.36
C THR A 103 -5.36 -12.72 -6.47
N PHE A 104 -5.84 -12.15 -5.36
CA PHE A 104 -4.99 -11.68 -4.28
C PHE A 104 -4.81 -12.79 -3.25
N TYR A 105 -3.58 -12.93 -2.77
CA TYR A 105 -3.18 -13.87 -1.73
C TYR A 105 -2.57 -13.08 -0.58
N ILE A 106 -3.01 -13.37 0.64
CA ILE A 106 -2.45 -12.76 1.85
C ILE A 106 -1.96 -13.89 2.75
N LEU A 107 -0.64 -14.08 2.81
CA LEU A 107 -0.04 -14.94 3.81
C LEU A 107 0.09 -14.19 5.13
N CYS A 108 -0.24 -14.83 6.25
CA CYS A 108 -0.01 -14.27 7.59
C CYS A 108 0.24 -15.39 8.59
N THR A 109 0.81 -15.05 9.75
CA THR A 109 0.94 -15.96 10.88
C THR A 109 -0.02 -15.57 11.99
N LEU A 110 -0.91 -16.49 12.39
CA LEU A 110 -1.73 -16.37 13.58
C LEU A 110 -1.00 -17.04 14.76
N ILE A 111 -0.26 -16.23 15.51
CA ILE A 111 0.55 -16.68 16.65
C ILE A 111 -0.36 -17.22 17.78
N ASP A 112 0.12 -18.27 18.46
CA ASP A 112 -0.56 -19.03 19.52
C ASP A 112 -1.81 -19.81 19.11
N LYS A 113 -2.13 -19.84 17.81
CA LYS A 113 -3.30 -20.54 17.27
C LYS A 113 -2.91 -21.34 16.01
N LYS A 114 -3.39 -20.90 14.84
CA LYS A 114 -3.32 -21.63 13.56
C LYS A 114 -1.92 -21.66 12.93
N GLY A 115 -0.98 -20.83 13.37
CA GLY A 115 0.32 -20.69 12.70
C GLY A 115 0.18 -20.00 11.34
N ASN A 116 0.92 -20.45 10.33
CA ASN A 116 0.92 -19.83 9.00
C ASN A 116 -0.34 -20.19 8.21
N PHE A 117 -0.97 -19.20 7.58
CA PHE A 117 -2.13 -19.39 6.71
C PHE A 117 -2.07 -18.45 5.50
N ILE A 118 -2.85 -18.79 4.46
CA ILE A 118 -3.04 -18.05 3.20
C ILE A 118 -4.52 -17.78 2.98
#